data_AF-A0A0N4WTX0-F1
#
_entry.id   AF-A0A0N4WTX0-F1
#
_cell.length_a   1.000
_cell.length_b   1.000
_cell.length_c   1.000
_cell.angle_alpha   90.00
_cell.angle_beta   90.00
_cell.angle_gamma   90.00
#
_symmetry.space_group_name_H-M   'P 1'
#
loop_
_entity.id
_entity.type
_entity.pdbx_description
1 polymer ?
#
loop_
_entity_poly.entity_id
_entity_poly.type
_entity_poly.pdbx_seq_one_letter_code
_entity_poly.pdbx_strand_id
1 'polypeptide(L)'
;MNELRELRQRMTLLPASIHNKETVDVVLILNTATDTELAQRSLLLSQNRLHYYNFWFFSLLVRSPNDSSVRIYESQDPNLKDWAVIEFFNNIYDVGFLGKWRWLDRKFNDYDVNHEELSKLPD
;
A
#
# COMPACT_ATOMS: atom_id res chain seq x y z
N MET A 1 5.93 -10.59 0.60
CA MET A 1 6.48 -10.09 1.89
C MET A 1 7.96 -9.76 1.82
N ASN A 2 8.81 -10.62 1.26
CA ASN A 2 10.24 -10.33 1.07
C ASN A 2 10.50 -9.06 0.25
N GLU A 3 9.77 -8.88 -0.85
CA GLU A 3 9.85 -7.68 -1.69
C GLU A 3 9.61 -6.38 -0.91
N LEU A 4 8.59 -6.33 -0.05
CA LEU A 4 8.33 -5.15 0.78
C LEU A 4 9.49 -4.82 1.73
N ARG A 5 10.16 -5.85 2.25
CA ARG A 5 11.34 -5.68 3.12
C ARG A 5 12.53 -5.14 2.33
N GLU A 6 12.76 -5.68 1.14
CA GLU A 6 13.83 -5.23 0.25
C GLU A 6 13.63 -3.78 -0.19
N LEU A 7 12.39 -3.40 -0.56
CA LEU A 7 12.07 -2.02 -0.93
C LEU A 7 12.28 -1.05 0.24
N ARG A 8 11.89 -1.44 1.47
CA ARG A 8 12.20 -0.65 2.68
C ARG A 8 13.69 -0.46 2.90
N GLN A 9 14.48 -1.52 2.72
CA GLN A 9 15.93 -1.45 2.85
C GLN A 9 16.51 -0.48 1.82
N ARG A 10 16.04 -0.54 0.57
CA ARG A 10 16.46 0.40 -0.49
C ARG A 10 16.13 1.86 -0.16
N MET A 11 14.90 2.14 0.28
CA MET A 11 14.49 3.49 0.68
C MET A 11 15.31 4.04 1.85
N THR A 12 15.78 3.19 2.77
CA THR A 12 16.64 3.62 3.89
C THR A 12 18.03 4.07 3.43
N LEU A 13 18.49 3.61 2.27
CA LEU A 13 19.81 3.96 1.72
C LEU A 13 19.79 5.28 0.95
N LEU A 14 18.61 5.76 0.55
CA LEU A 14 18.46 7.00 -0.20
C LEU A 14 18.22 8.18 0.75
N PRO A 15 18.79 9.37 0.47
CA PRO A 15 18.47 10.56 1.23
C PRO A 15 17.02 10.98 0.96
N ALA A 16 16.29 11.39 1.99
CA ALA A 16 14.89 11.79 1.89
C ALA A 16 14.62 12.99 0.94
N SER A 17 15.67 13.68 0.48
CA SER A 17 15.59 14.77 -0.51
C SER A 17 15.32 14.29 -1.94
N ILE A 18 15.73 13.06 -2.28
CA ILE A 18 15.56 12.52 -3.65
C ILE A 18 14.30 11.65 -3.79
N HIS A 19 13.57 11.41 -2.71
CA HIS A 19 12.34 10.61 -2.76
C HIS A 19 11.26 11.32 -3.59
N ASN A 20 10.59 10.54 -4.43
CA ASN A 20 9.49 11.05 -5.24
C ASN A 20 8.30 11.52 -4.37
N LYS A 21 7.79 12.70 -4.71
CA LYS A 21 6.74 13.41 -3.99
C LYS A 21 5.41 13.46 -4.73
N GLU A 22 5.25 12.81 -5.90
CA GLU A 22 4.01 12.87 -6.69
C GLU A 22 2.79 12.21 -5.98
N THR A 23 2.10 13.06 -5.21
CA THR A 23 0.65 13.30 -4.98
C THR A 23 -0.41 12.17 -5.08
N VAL A 24 -1.28 12.07 -4.05
CA VAL A 24 -2.73 12.44 -4.04
C VAL A 24 -3.21 12.70 -2.59
N ASP A 25 -3.67 13.93 -2.33
CA ASP A 25 -4.58 14.51 -1.33
C ASP A 25 -4.77 13.98 0.13
N VAL A 26 -4.90 14.97 1.04
CA VAL A 26 -5.32 15.01 2.47
C VAL A 26 -4.63 14.06 3.46
N VAL A 27 -3.40 14.39 3.86
CA VAL A 27 -2.98 14.65 5.27
C VAL A 27 -1.53 15.17 5.21
N LEU A 28 -1.34 16.34 5.81
CA LEU A 28 -0.16 17.19 5.68
C LEU A 28 1.10 16.58 6.33
N ILE A 29 2.25 16.81 5.67
CA ILE A 29 3.65 16.67 6.13
C ILE A 29 4.32 15.31 5.85
N LEU A 30 4.99 15.21 4.69
CA LEU A 30 6.37 14.72 4.43
C LEU A 30 6.50 14.30 2.94
N ASN A 31 7.70 14.35 2.35
CA ASN A 31 8.03 13.83 1.00
C ASN A 31 7.74 12.32 0.91
N THR A 32 6.56 11.87 0.46
CA THR A 32 6.12 10.54 0.92
C THR A 32 5.20 9.73 0.00
N ALA A 33 5.14 9.88 -1.32
CA ALA A 33 4.23 9.01 -2.09
C ALA A 33 4.59 7.51 -1.94
N THR A 34 5.87 7.17 -2.09
CA THR A 34 6.39 5.81 -1.91
C THR A 34 6.55 5.43 -0.45
N ASP A 35 7.03 6.36 0.38
CA ASP A 35 7.18 6.14 1.82
C ASP A 35 5.84 5.97 2.55
N THR A 36 4.79 6.70 2.14
CA THR A 36 3.42 6.50 2.69
C THR A 36 2.88 5.14 2.30
N GLU A 37 3.04 4.70 1.06
CA GLU A 37 2.60 3.37 0.65
C GLU A 37 3.31 2.27 1.46
N LEU A 38 4.63 2.40 1.66
CA LEU A 38 5.38 1.50 2.53
C LEU A 38 4.88 1.54 3.98
N ALA A 39 4.68 2.73 4.54
CA ALA A 39 4.24 2.94 5.91
C ALA A 39 2.82 2.40 6.12
N GLN A 40 1.88 2.73 5.23
CA GLN A 40 0.50 2.27 5.24
C GLN A 40 0.44 0.75 5.11
N ARG A 41 1.18 0.15 4.18
CA ARG A 41 1.23 -1.31 4.04
C ARG A 41 1.83 -1.97 5.27
N SER A 42 2.87 -1.39 5.86
CA SER A 42 3.46 -1.87 7.12
C SER A 42 2.47 -1.76 8.29
N LEU A 43 1.70 -0.68 8.36
CA LEU A 43 0.68 -0.46 9.37
C LEU A 43 -0.43 -1.51 9.26
N LEU A 44 -0.98 -1.73 8.06
CA LEU A 44 -2.02 -2.73 7.82
C LEU A 44 -1.54 -4.15 8.16
N LEU A 45 -0.27 -4.45 7.88
CA LEU A 45 0.37 -5.71 8.29
C LEU A 45 0.50 -5.83 9.81
N SER A 46 0.97 -4.78 10.49
CA SER A 46 1.08 -4.79 11.96
C SER A 46 -0.27 -4.91 12.66
N GLN A 47 -1.33 -4.41 12.03
CA GLN A 47 -2.71 -4.50 12.52
C GLN A 47 -3.39 -5.81 12.13
N ASN A 48 -2.69 -6.73 11.44
CA ASN A 48 -3.27 -7.98 10.94
C ASN A 48 -4.56 -7.77 10.10
N ARG A 49 -4.61 -6.64 9.37
CA ARG A 49 -5.73 -6.20 8.53
C ARG A 49 -5.49 -6.45 7.05
N LEU A 50 -4.45 -7.21 6.71
CA LEU A 50 -4.03 -7.40 5.33
C LEU A 50 -3.90 -8.90 5.07
N HIS A 51 -4.82 -9.42 4.26
CA HIS A 51 -4.99 -10.83 4.02
C HIS A 51 -4.39 -11.20 2.67
N TYR A 52 -3.59 -12.26 2.67
CA TYR A 52 -2.94 -12.79 1.47
C TYR A 52 -3.71 -14.00 0.97
N TYR A 53 -4.21 -13.92 -0.26
CA TYR A 53 -4.89 -15.01 -0.95
C TYR A 53 -4.05 -15.45 -2.14
N ASN A 54 -3.61 -16.72 -2.13
CA ASN A 54 -2.86 -17.27 -3.24
C ASN A 54 -3.77 -18.09 -4.15
N PHE A 55 -3.83 -17.73 -5.44
CA PHE A 55 -4.46 -18.52 -6.49
C PHE A 55 -3.38 -19.13 -7.39
N TRP A 56 -3.79 -19.95 -8.36
CA TRP A 56 -2.84 -20.67 -9.21
C TRP A 56 -1.99 -19.73 -10.09
N PHE A 57 -2.57 -18.67 -10.65
CA PHE A 57 -1.90 -17.77 -11.60
C PHE A 57 -1.61 -16.37 -11.06
N PHE A 58 -2.24 -16.00 -9.95
CA PHE A 58 -2.11 -14.68 -9.34
C PHE A 58 -2.30 -14.78 -7.83
N SER A 59 -1.90 -13.75 -7.11
CA SER A 59 -2.17 -13.59 -5.69
C SER A 59 -2.94 -12.29 -5.47
N LEU A 60 -3.81 -12.27 -4.47
CA LEU A 60 -4.49 -11.05 -4.03
C LEU A 60 -4.03 -10.66 -2.64
N LEU A 61 -3.91 -9.36 -2.44
CA LEU A 61 -3.81 -8.74 -1.15
C LEU A 61 -5.11 -8.00 -0.90
N VAL A 62 -5.83 -8.36 0.16
CA VAL A 62 -7.14 -7.78 0.47
C VAL A 62 -7.07 -7.14 1.84
N ARG A 63 -7.54 -5.91 1.95
CA ARG A 63 -7.61 -5.19 3.22
C ARG A 63 -8.88 -5.57 3.97
N SER A 64 -8.83 -5.72 5.29
CA SER A 64 -10.01 -5.82 6.12
C SER A 64 -10.24 -4.52 6.93
N PRO A 65 -11.50 -4.13 7.16
CA PRO A 65 -11.83 -2.96 7.95
C PRO A 65 -11.34 -3.10 9.39
N ASN A 66 -11.38 -4.29 9.98
CA ASN A 66 -10.91 -4.57 11.34
C ASN A 66 -10.01 -5.81 11.35
N ASP A 67 -9.22 -5.98 12.42
CA ASP A 67 -8.51 -7.23 12.68
C ASP A 67 -9.53 -8.34 12.98
N SER A 68 -9.23 -9.54 12.52
CA SER A 68 -9.94 -10.79 12.82
C SER A 68 -10.16 -11.05 14.32
N SER A 69 -9.31 -10.51 15.18
CA SER A 69 -9.41 -10.65 16.64
C SER A 69 -10.42 -9.70 17.29
N VAL A 70 -10.79 -8.62 16.60
CA VAL A 70 -11.63 -7.55 17.15
C VAL A 70 -13.10 -7.98 17.13
N ARG A 71 -13.75 -7.86 18.29
CA ARG A 71 -15.17 -8.19 18.48
C ARG A 71 -15.98 -6.99 18.95
N ILE A 72 -15.91 -5.88 18.22
CA ILE A 72 -16.76 -4.70 18.44
C ILE A 72 -18.09 -4.86 17.70
N TYR A 73 -19.14 -4.17 18.14
CA TYR A 73 -20.48 -4.24 17.52
C TYR A 73 -20.42 -4.05 16.00
N GLU A 74 -19.72 -3.01 15.54
CA GLU A 74 -19.53 -2.69 14.12
C GLU A 74 -18.89 -3.83 13.31
N SER A 75 -18.05 -4.65 13.95
CA SER A 75 -17.38 -5.77 13.28
C SER A 75 -18.23 -7.03 13.20
N GLN A 76 -19.28 -7.14 14.02
CA GLN A 76 -20.08 -8.36 14.14
C GLN A 76 -21.45 -8.23 13.48
N ASP A 77 -22.03 -7.03 13.43
CA ASP A 77 -23.35 -6.80 12.85
C ASP A 77 -23.34 -7.03 11.33
N PRO A 78 -24.04 -8.06 10.81
CA PRO A 78 -24.12 -8.31 9.38
C PRO A 78 -24.88 -7.22 8.61
N ASN A 79 -25.74 -6.45 9.28
CA ASN A 79 -26.52 -5.38 8.64
C ASN A 79 -25.67 -4.15 8.31
N LEU A 80 -24.52 -4.00 8.97
CA LEU A 80 -23.55 -2.93 8.71
C LEU A 80 -22.57 -3.30 7.60
N LYS A 81 -22.55 -4.56 7.16
CA LYS A 81 -21.63 -5.06 6.14
C LYS A 81 -22.33 -5.21 4.81
N ASP A 82 -21.63 -4.84 3.75
CA ASP A 82 -22.03 -5.20 2.41
C ASP A 82 -21.99 -6.73 2.23
N TRP A 83 -22.59 -7.20 1.14
CA TRP A 83 -22.48 -8.62 0.79
C TRP A 83 -21.00 -9.01 0.69
N ALA A 84 -20.62 -10.12 1.35
CA ALA A 84 -19.21 -10.50 1.54
C ALA A 84 -18.38 -10.53 0.26
N VAL A 85 -19.00 -10.85 -0.89
CA VAL A 85 -18.35 -10.85 -2.19
C VAL A 85 -18.05 -9.42 -2.66
N ILE A 86 -18.99 -8.49 -2.52
CA ILE A 86 -18.82 -7.08 -2.89
C ILE A 86 -17.76 -6.44 -1.99
N GLU A 87 -17.83 -6.69 -0.68
CA GLU A 87 -16.83 -6.21 0.28
C GLU A 87 -15.43 -6.73 -0.09
N PHE A 88 -15.31 -8.00 -0.47
CA PHE A 88 -14.03 -8.58 -0.90
C PHE A 88 -13.44 -7.86 -2.11
N PHE A 89 -14.22 -7.65 -3.18
CA PHE A 89 -13.75 -6.99 -4.39
C PHE A 89 -13.43 -5.51 -4.20
N ASN A 90 -14.23 -4.80 -3.38
CA ASN A 90 -14.00 -3.39 -3.07
C ASN A 90 -12.74 -3.16 -2.23
N ASN A 91 -12.32 -4.17 -1.46
CA ASN A 91 -11.17 -4.08 -0.56
C ASN A 91 -9.89 -4.71 -1.12
N ILE A 92 -9.84 -5.01 -2.43
CA ILE A 92 -8.60 -5.47 -3.07
C ILE A 92 -7.56 -4.34 -2.99
N TYR A 93 -6.48 -4.61 -2.26
CA TYR A 93 -5.39 -3.67 -2.01
C TYR A 93 -4.23 -3.85 -3.00
N ASP A 94 -3.93 -5.09 -3.43
CA ASP A 94 -2.88 -5.37 -4.43
C ASP A 94 -3.09 -6.68 -5.16
N VAL A 95 -2.61 -6.73 -6.41
CA VAL A 95 -2.68 -7.91 -7.27
C VAL A 95 -1.25 -8.34 -7.61
N GLY A 96 -0.90 -9.52 -7.14
CA GLY A 96 0.34 -10.20 -7.47
C GLY A 96 0.16 -11.02 -8.74
N PHE A 97 1.01 -10.79 -9.74
CA PHE A 97 1.05 -11.62 -10.95
C PHE A 97 2.49 -12.04 -11.21
N LEU A 98 2.72 -13.34 -11.48
CA LEU A 98 4.06 -13.90 -11.69
C LEU A 98 5.07 -13.56 -10.57
N GLY A 99 4.61 -13.54 -9.31
CA GLY A 99 5.45 -13.27 -8.15
C GLY A 99 5.81 -11.80 -7.93
N LYS A 100 5.27 -10.86 -8.71
CA LYS A 100 5.44 -9.41 -8.51
C LYS A 100 4.12 -8.73 -8.19
N TRP A 101 4.15 -7.76 -7.26
CA TRP A 101 3.00 -6.94 -6.89
C TRP A 101 2.83 -5.76 -7.84
N ARG A 102 1.73 -5.71 -8.60
CA ARG A 102 1.57 -4.76 -9.71
C ARG A 102 1.37 -3.32 -9.27
N TRP A 103 0.57 -3.05 -8.25
CA TRP A 103 0.40 -1.67 -7.78
C TRP A 103 1.61 -1.18 -7.00
N LEU A 104 2.22 -2.05 -6.18
CA LEU A 104 3.46 -1.71 -5.49
C LEU A 104 4.57 -1.37 -6.48
N ASP A 105 4.82 -2.21 -7.48
CA ASP A 105 5.84 -1.98 -8.51
C ASP A 105 5.59 -0.67 -9.29
N ARG A 106 4.32 -0.39 -9.62
CA ARG A 106 3.95 0.88 -10.27
C ARG A 106 4.23 2.10 -9.39
N LYS A 107 3.96 2.01 -8.09
CA LYS A 107 4.24 3.10 -7.13
C LYS A 107 5.74 3.30 -6.92
N PHE A 108 6.52 2.23 -7.06
CA PHE A 108 7.97 2.26 -6.98
C PHE A 108 8.65 2.64 -8.29
N ASN A 109 7.91 2.92 -9.36
CA ASN A 109 8.50 3.49 -10.57
C ASN A 109 8.89 4.95 -10.30
N ASP A 110 10.12 5.32 -10.66
CA ASP A 110 10.68 6.67 -10.45
C ASP A 110 10.67 7.13 -8.98
N TYR A 111 10.87 6.22 -8.03
CA TYR A 111 10.85 6.50 -6.58
C TYR A 111 12.01 7.40 -6.09
N ASP A 112 13.09 7.48 -6.87
CA ASP A 112 14.32 8.25 -6.64
C ASP A 112 14.35 9.57 -7.44
N VAL A 113 13.24 9.93 -8.07
CA VAL A 113 13.09 11.14 -8.87
C VAL A 113 12.21 12.15 -8.15
N ASN A 114 12.80 13.28 -7.77
CA ASN A 114 12.05 14.40 -7.19
C ASN A 114 11.57 15.35 -8.29
N HIS A 115 10.39 15.08 -8.85
CA HIS A 115 9.76 15.92 -9.87
C HIS A 115 9.51 17.37 -9.41
N GLU A 116 9.35 17.61 -8.10
CA GLU A 116 9.19 18.95 -7.54
C GLU A 116 10.46 19.81 -7.68
N GLU A 117 11.64 19.20 -7.55
CA GLU A 117 12.91 19.89 -7.80
C GLU A 117 13.21 20.02 -9.29
N LEU A 118 12.93 18.98 -10.08
CA LEU A 118 13.15 18.99 -11.53
C LEU A 118 12.31 20.07 -12.22
N SER A 119 11.07 20.29 -11.79
CA SER A 119 10.19 21.33 -12.35
C SER A 119 10.65 22.77 -12.09
N LYS A 120 11.64 22.98 -11.21
CA LYS A 120 12.22 24.31 -10.92
C LYS A 120 13.41 24.64 -11.81
N LEU A 121 13.88 23.69 -12.62
CA LEU A 121 14.98 23.91 -13.55
C LEU A 121 14.46 24.56 -14.84
N PRO A 122 15.22 25.48 -15.47
CA PRO A 122 14.90 25.98 -16.80
C PRO A 122 15.11 24.88 -17.86
N ASP A 123 14.38 24.99 -18.97
CA ASP A 123 14.46 24.09 -20.14
C ASP A 123 15.82 24.13 -20.85
#